data_AF-A0A8B7ZFH9-F1
#
_entry.id   AF-A0A8B7ZFH9-F1
#
_cell.length_a   1.000
_cell.length_b   1.000
_cell.length_c   1.000
_cell.angle_alpha   90.00
_cell.angle_beta   90.00
_cell.angle_gamma   90.00
#
_symmetry.space_group_name_H-M   'P 1'
#
loop_
_entity.id
_entity.type
_entity.pdbx_description
1 polymer ?
#
loop_
_entity_poly.entity_id
_entity_poly.type
_entity_poly.pdbx_seq_one_letter_code
_entity_poly.pdbx_strand_id
1 'polypeptide(L)'
;MYAHRRDRRSSWMLSFQLGYRLRPTFIAKKITEAAWTLLRHARHVRTHNHEVKNFKSKHTTLAFLRLDEMASANLSDVITLIEEGKAVQATQEIGLCFQDGSSTTKLTQFGEAIQEMKQTEERQKETLKDIIQGYLDMKDERAACVSRDQSHDAVTPEIGEAQRDKAKSWEKLATFQQEVQAVQRELDHLADLQVKLESHRETVKEQTTDVLPKTRYNVSLYKAATKLTWDFNSQPEEVKGYISTSKDVRPFSLDSRQNSKFFITNYLWDLIESTA
;
A
#
# COMPACT_ATOMS: atom_id res chain seq x y z
N MET A 1 -33.47 1.30 -30.57
CA MET A 1 -32.36 0.44 -31.04
C MET A 1 -31.09 1.29 -31.09
N TYR A 2 -30.22 1.21 -30.08
CA TYR A 2 -28.76 1.28 -30.26
C TYR A 2 -28.11 0.70 -29.01
N ALA A 3 -27.17 -0.21 -29.26
CA ALA A 3 -26.74 -1.25 -28.35
C ALA A 3 -25.56 -0.82 -27.46
N HIS A 4 -25.54 -1.44 -26.29
CA HIS A 4 -24.40 -1.75 -25.43
C HIS A 4 -23.00 -1.48 -26.01
N ARG A 5 -22.23 -0.63 -25.34
CA ARG A 5 -20.78 -0.81 -25.21
C ARG A 5 -20.45 -1.09 -23.75
N ARG A 6 -20.21 -2.37 -23.46
CA ARG A 6 -19.60 -2.84 -22.22
C ARG A 6 -18.13 -2.45 -22.20
N ASP A 7 -17.78 -1.85 -21.08
CA ASP A 7 -16.45 -1.52 -20.61
C ASP A 7 -15.59 -2.79 -20.49
N ARG A 8 -14.40 -2.77 -21.11
CA ARG A 8 -13.35 -3.80 -20.99
C ARG A 8 -12.09 -3.18 -20.39
N ARG A 9 -12.20 -2.59 -19.19
CA ARG A 9 -11.02 -2.15 -18.41
C ARG A 9 -10.97 -2.68 -16.97
N SER A 10 -11.76 -3.70 -16.65
CA SER A 10 -11.81 -4.32 -15.32
C SER A 10 -11.25 -5.75 -15.35
N SER A 11 -9.97 -5.92 -15.70
CA SER A 11 -9.32 -7.25 -15.60
C SER A 11 -7.80 -7.17 -15.41
N TRP A 12 -7.34 -6.19 -14.63
CA TRP A 12 -5.95 -6.13 -14.16
C TRP A 12 -5.91 -5.53 -12.74
N MET A 13 -6.72 -6.05 -11.81
CA MET A 13 -6.62 -5.60 -10.39
C MET A 13 -7.20 -6.60 -9.38
N LEU A 14 -7.08 -7.90 -9.63
CA LEU A 14 -7.41 -8.94 -8.65
C LEU A 14 -6.31 -9.99 -8.63
N SER A 15 -5.13 -9.61 -8.11
CA SER A 15 -4.07 -10.52 -7.64
C SER A 15 -2.98 -9.71 -6.94
N PHE A 16 -3.27 -9.10 -5.79
CA PHE A 16 -2.24 -8.57 -4.90
C PHE A 16 -2.67 -8.70 -3.44
N GLN A 17 -2.90 -9.95 -3.04
CA GLN A 17 -3.15 -10.29 -1.65
C GLN A 17 -2.57 -11.67 -1.37
N LEU A 18 -1.23 -11.74 -1.26
CA LEU A 18 -0.51 -12.90 -0.73
C LEU A 18 0.75 -12.39 -0.03
N GLY A 19 0.90 -12.81 1.22
CA GLY A 19 1.82 -12.25 2.19
C GLY A 19 3.30 -12.30 1.80
N TYR A 20 4.01 -11.25 2.18
CA TYR A 20 5.46 -11.21 2.20
C TYR A 20 6.00 -12.15 3.29
N ARG A 21 6.06 -13.45 3.01
CA ARG A 21 7.04 -14.34 3.64
C ARG A 21 8.40 -14.02 3.01
N LEU A 22 9.16 -13.15 3.66
CA LEU A 22 10.58 -12.94 3.38
C LEU A 22 11.28 -14.30 3.45
N ARG A 23 11.81 -14.77 2.31
CA ARG A 23 12.52 -16.05 2.23
C ARG A 23 13.83 -15.94 3.05
N PRO A 24 14.10 -16.86 4.00
CA PRO A 24 15.33 -16.87 4.82
C PRO A 24 16.62 -16.88 4.00
N THR A 25 16.54 -17.30 2.75
CA THR A 25 17.68 -17.40 1.82
C THR A 25 18.20 -16.04 1.34
N PHE A 26 17.38 -14.98 1.35
CA PHE A 26 17.83 -13.67 0.85
C PHE A 26 18.66 -12.90 1.88
N ILE A 27 18.25 -12.95 3.16
CA ILE A 27 18.98 -12.34 4.27
C ILE A 27 20.30 -13.09 4.51
N ALA A 28 20.28 -14.44 4.47
CA ALA A 28 21.49 -15.25 4.58
C ALA A 28 22.50 -15.00 3.45
N LYS A 29 22.01 -14.73 2.22
CA LYS A 29 22.88 -14.40 1.08
C LYS A 29 23.52 -13.02 1.21
N LYS A 30 22.80 -12.03 1.74
CA LYS A 30 23.35 -10.69 1.99
C LYS A 30 24.37 -10.65 3.12
N ILE A 31 24.15 -11.42 4.19
CA ILE A 31 25.10 -11.53 5.31
C ILE A 31 26.39 -12.24 4.86
N THR A 32 26.28 -13.28 4.03
CA THR A 32 27.47 -13.98 3.51
C THR A 32 28.25 -13.13 2.51
N GLU A 33 27.60 -12.33 1.67
CA GLU A 33 28.27 -11.34 0.79
C GLU A 33 29.05 -10.29 1.61
N ALA A 34 28.45 -9.74 2.67
CA ALA A 34 29.10 -8.77 3.55
C ALA A 34 30.26 -9.38 4.37
N ALA A 35 30.13 -10.61 4.83
CA ALA A 35 31.19 -11.32 5.53
C ALA A 35 32.39 -11.61 4.60
N TRP A 36 32.13 -11.97 3.34
CA TRP A 36 33.17 -12.20 2.34
C TRP A 36 33.92 -10.93 1.93
N THR A 37 33.25 -9.78 1.84
CA THR A 37 33.91 -8.50 1.54
C THR A 37 34.79 -8.03 2.68
N LEU A 38 34.36 -8.21 3.94
CA LEU A 38 35.16 -7.90 5.13
C LEU A 38 36.38 -8.83 5.26
N LEU A 39 36.22 -10.14 5.01
CA LEU A 39 37.33 -11.09 5.01
C LEU A 39 38.34 -10.80 3.89
N ARG A 40 37.87 -10.34 2.73
CA ARG A 40 38.75 -9.93 1.62
C ARG A 40 39.57 -8.68 1.97
N HIS A 41 38.95 -7.68 2.58
CA HIS A 41 39.65 -6.48 3.06
C HIS A 41 40.64 -6.80 4.17
N ALA A 42 40.25 -7.62 5.16
CA ALA A 42 41.13 -8.02 6.26
C ALA A 42 42.35 -8.82 5.76
N ARG A 43 42.17 -9.67 4.72
CA ARG A 43 43.27 -10.41 4.09
C ARG A 43 44.22 -9.48 3.35
N HIS A 44 43.69 -8.48 2.63
CA HIS A 44 44.51 -7.53 1.87
C HIS A 44 45.31 -6.59 2.78
N VAL A 45 44.71 -6.10 3.87
CA VAL A 45 45.41 -5.30 4.88
C VAL A 45 46.50 -6.13 5.58
N ARG A 46 46.25 -7.41 5.86
CA ARG A 46 47.24 -8.29 6.50
C ARG A 46 48.42 -8.61 5.57
N THR A 47 48.19 -8.81 4.27
CA THR A 47 49.26 -9.03 3.29
C THR A 47 50.11 -7.78 3.09
N HIS A 48 49.49 -6.60 2.96
CA HIS A 48 50.22 -5.34 2.83
C HIS A 48 51.04 -5.00 4.08
N ASN A 49 50.51 -5.25 5.28
CA ASN A 49 51.24 -4.97 6.52
C ASN A 49 52.43 -5.94 6.71
N HIS A 50 52.33 -7.18 6.20
CA HIS A 50 53.43 -8.15 6.22
C HIS A 50 54.51 -7.83 5.16
N GLU A 51 54.12 -7.31 4.00
CA GLU A 51 55.03 -6.83 2.95
C GLU A 51 55.76 -5.57 3.38
N VAL A 52 55.08 -4.60 3.99
CA VAL A 52 55.70 -3.36 4.49
C VAL A 52 56.67 -3.65 5.65
N LYS A 53 56.36 -4.59 6.54
CA LYS A 53 57.30 -5.01 7.60
C LYS A 53 58.52 -5.77 7.07
N ASN A 54 58.32 -6.68 6.10
CA ASN A 54 59.42 -7.39 5.45
C ASN A 54 60.29 -6.45 4.59
N PHE A 55 59.69 -5.44 3.95
CA PHE A 55 60.40 -4.45 3.16
C PHE A 55 61.23 -3.51 4.04
N LYS A 56 60.64 -2.97 5.13
CA LYS A 56 61.39 -2.13 6.08
C LYS A 56 62.54 -2.88 6.75
N SER A 57 62.33 -4.14 7.17
CA SER A 57 63.38 -4.98 7.76
C SER A 57 64.48 -5.31 6.74
N LYS A 58 64.15 -5.72 5.51
CA LYS A 58 65.17 -6.01 4.49
C LYS A 58 65.94 -4.76 4.06
N HIS A 59 65.30 -3.60 3.94
CA HIS A 59 66.00 -2.37 3.55
C HIS A 59 66.86 -1.79 4.67
N THR A 60 66.43 -1.86 5.94
CA THR A 60 67.30 -1.44 7.06
C THR A 60 68.46 -2.39 7.25
N THR A 61 68.26 -3.71 7.14
CA THR A 61 69.34 -4.69 7.26
C THR A 61 70.29 -4.67 6.06
N LEU A 62 69.79 -4.46 4.83
CA LEU A 62 70.65 -4.29 3.64
C LEU A 62 71.37 -2.93 3.64
N ALA A 63 70.77 -1.86 4.15
CA ALA A 63 71.47 -0.58 4.30
C ALA A 63 72.56 -0.66 5.37
N PHE A 64 72.32 -1.34 6.49
CA PHE A 64 73.33 -1.54 7.54
C PHE A 64 74.46 -2.47 7.11
N LEU A 65 74.15 -3.60 6.46
CA LEU A 65 75.18 -4.54 5.98
C LEU A 65 76.03 -3.94 4.86
N ARG A 66 75.45 -3.07 4.02
CA ARG A 66 76.18 -2.38 2.95
C ARG A 66 76.98 -1.16 3.47
N LEU A 67 76.58 -0.54 4.58
CA LEU A 67 77.38 0.50 5.25
C LEU A 67 78.61 -0.10 5.97
N ASP A 68 78.47 -1.28 6.57
CA ASP A 68 79.56 -1.97 7.29
C ASP A 68 80.57 -2.64 6.33
N GLU A 69 80.12 -3.16 5.17
CA GLU A 69 81.02 -3.66 4.12
C GLU A 69 81.72 -2.55 3.29
N MET A 70 81.21 -1.31 3.32
CA MET A 70 81.76 -0.18 2.55
C MET A 70 82.73 0.70 3.34
N ALA A 71 82.79 0.56 4.67
CA ALA A 71 83.86 1.10 5.51
C ALA A 71 85.11 0.20 5.42
N SER A 72 85.58 -0.08 4.20
CA SER A 72 86.73 -0.94 3.98
C SER A 72 88.00 -0.22 4.44
N ALA A 73 88.51 -0.59 5.63
CA ALA A 73 89.83 -0.35 6.23
C ALA A 73 90.42 1.09 6.16
N ASN A 74 90.54 1.68 4.98
CA ASN A 74 91.26 2.92 4.72
C ASN A 74 90.59 4.17 5.32
N LEU A 75 89.26 4.22 5.43
CA LEU A 75 88.55 5.39 5.99
C LEU A 75 88.64 5.45 7.53
N SER A 76 88.72 4.29 8.19
CA SER A 76 88.93 4.21 9.64
C SER A 76 90.34 4.67 10.01
N ASP A 77 91.33 4.35 9.18
CA ASP A 77 92.72 4.78 9.34
C ASP A 77 92.88 6.29 9.09
N VAL A 78 92.14 6.85 8.12
CA VAL A 78 92.11 8.31 7.89
C VAL A 78 91.45 9.07 9.04
N ILE A 79 90.35 8.57 9.60
CA ILE A 79 89.65 9.21 10.74
C ILE A 79 90.54 9.20 11.99
N THR A 80 91.20 8.07 12.29
CA THR A 80 92.13 7.97 13.42
C THR A 80 93.37 8.86 13.25
N LEU A 81 93.92 9.00 12.03
CA LEU A 81 95.03 9.93 11.75
C LEU A 81 94.66 11.41 11.90
N ILE A 82 93.39 11.77 11.64
CA ILE A 82 92.87 13.12 11.87
C ILE A 82 92.71 13.40 13.38
N GLU A 83 92.20 12.42 14.14
CA GLU A 83 92.06 12.53 15.60
C GLU A 83 93.42 12.62 16.32
N GLU A 84 94.47 12.00 15.78
CA GLU A 84 95.85 12.08 16.28
C GLU A 84 96.61 13.37 15.88
N GLY A 85 95.97 14.31 15.17
CA GLY A 85 96.57 15.59 14.78
C GLY A 85 97.62 15.50 13.65
N LYS A 86 97.72 14.36 12.95
CA LYS A 86 98.66 14.11 11.85
C LYS A 86 98.05 14.46 10.50
N ALA A 87 97.60 15.72 10.36
CA ALA A 87 96.84 16.21 9.21
C ALA A 87 97.55 16.01 7.85
N VAL A 88 98.89 16.08 7.80
CA VAL A 88 99.66 15.92 6.56
C VAL A 88 99.67 14.47 6.07
N GLN A 89 99.71 13.49 6.99
CA GLN A 89 99.64 12.07 6.62
C GLN A 89 98.20 11.67 6.26
N ALA A 90 97.20 12.19 6.99
CA ALA A 90 95.81 12.00 6.64
C ALA A 90 95.48 12.53 5.23
N THR A 91 95.99 13.71 4.86
CA THR A 91 95.81 14.27 3.51
C THR A 91 96.53 13.49 2.42
N GLN A 92 97.65 12.83 2.74
CA GLN A 92 98.39 11.97 1.83
C GLN A 92 97.68 10.60 1.61
N GLU A 93 97.17 10.01 2.68
CA GLU A 93 96.31 8.81 2.68
C GLU A 93 95.00 9.04 1.91
N ILE A 94 94.38 10.21 2.11
CA ILE A 94 93.24 10.67 1.30
C ILE A 94 93.65 10.78 -0.17
N GLY A 95 94.80 11.40 -0.47
CA GLY A 95 95.33 11.52 -1.83
C GLY A 95 95.58 10.17 -2.52
N LEU A 96 96.03 9.15 -1.78
CA LEU A 96 96.22 7.78 -2.26
C LEU A 96 94.88 7.05 -2.46
N CYS A 97 93.91 7.26 -1.58
CA CYS A 97 92.56 6.70 -1.72
C CYS A 97 91.83 7.19 -2.98
N PHE A 98 92.22 8.33 -3.54
CA PHE A 98 91.67 8.90 -4.78
C PHE A 98 92.53 8.65 -6.03
N GLN A 99 93.68 7.97 -5.94
CA GLN A 99 94.50 7.61 -7.11
C GLN A 99 93.98 6.38 -7.87
N ASP A 100 93.34 5.44 -7.17
CA ASP A 100 92.61 4.35 -7.81
C ASP A 100 91.20 4.83 -8.18
N GLY A 101 90.89 4.91 -9.49
CA GLY A 101 89.56 5.28 -10.00
C GLY A 101 88.40 4.40 -9.47
N SER A 102 88.71 3.29 -8.79
CA SER A 102 87.76 2.44 -8.06
C SER A 102 87.07 3.20 -6.90
N SER A 103 87.79 4.00 -6.12
CA SER A 103 87.21 4.71 -4.96
C SER A 103 86.32 5.88 -5.39
N THR A 104 86.68 6.57 -6.47
CA THR A 104 85.83 7.64 -7.04
C THR A 104 84.51 7.10 -7.54
N THR A 105 84.49 5.90 -8.16
CA THR A 105 83.25 5.26 -8.63
C THR A 105 82.34 4.84 -7.48
N LYS A 106 82.88 4.36 -6.35
CA LYS A 106 82.10 4.04 -5.15
C LYS A 106 81.44 5.28 -4.55
N LEU A 107 82.14 6.42 -4.54
CA LEU A 107 81.58 7.69 -4.06
C LEU A 107 80.46 8.20 -4.98
N THR A 108 80.60 8.00 -6.30
CA THR A 108 79.53 8.34 -7.27
C THR A 108 78.31 7.45 -7.06
N GLN A 109 78.51 6.14 -6.89
CA GLN A 109 77.44 5.19 -6.58
C GLN A 109 76.75 5.51 -5.24
N PHE A 110 77.49 5.98 -4.23
CA PHE A 110 76.91 6.42 -2.97
C PHE A 110 76.08 7.70 -3.13
N GLY A 111 76.56 8.67 -3.92
CA GLY A 111 75.79 9.86 -4.27
C GLY A 111 74.51 9.54 -5.04
N GLU A 112 74.57 8.63 -6.00
CA GLU A 112 73.42 8.09 -6.73
C GLU A 112 72.44 7.40 -5.78
N ALA A 113 72.92 6.56 -4.86
CA ALA A 113 72.08 5.89 -3.86
C ALA A 113 71.38 6.87 -2.90
N ILE A 114 72.04 7.95 -2.47
CA ILE A 114 71.42 9.01 -1.66
C ILE A 114 70.35 9.75 -2.47
N GLN A 115 70.62 10.04 -3.74
CA GLN A 115 69.66 10.73 -4.61
C GLN A 115 68.43 9.86 -4.87
N GLU A 116 68.60 8.57 -5.12
CA GLU A 116 67.51 7.60 -5.22
C GLU A 116 66.71 7.52 -3.92
N MET A 117 67.39 7.43 -2.76
CA MET A 117 66.72 7.41 -1.46
C MET A 117 65.86 8.66 -1.26
N LYS A 118 66.38 9.84 -1.56
CA LYS A 118 65.64 11.11 -1.47
C LYS A 118 64.44 11.14 -2.42
N GLN A 119 64.58 10.65 -3.65
CA GLN A 119 63.47 10.52 -4.58
C GLN A 119 62.41 9.53 -4.09
N THR A 120 62.81 8.40 -3.50
CA THR A 120 61.87 7.43 -2.94
C THR A 120 61.12 7.99 -1.73
N GLU A 121 61.77 8.78 -0.88
CA GLU A 121 61.12 9.46 0.23
C GLU A 121 60.07 10.46 -0.26
N GLU A 122 60.39 11.25 -1.29
CA GLU A 122 59.46 12.22 -1.87
C GLU A 122 58.24 11.52 -2.50
N ARG A 123 58.47 10.46 -3.28
CA ARG A 123 57.39 9.63 -3.84
C ARG A 123 56.52 9.02 -2.73
N GLN A 124 57.12 8.59 -1.62
CA GLN A 124 56.37 8.06 -0.48
C GLN A 124 55.52 9.13 0.21
N LYS A 125 56.03 10.37 0.33
CA LYS A 125 55.25 11.50 0.87
C LYS A 125 54.07 11.86 -0.02
N GLU A 126 54.26 11.90 -1.33
CA GLU A 126 53.19 12.11 -2.31
C GLU A 126 52.14 11.00 -2.21
N THR A 127 52.57 9.74 -2.21
CA THR A 127 51.66 8.59 -2.07
C THR A 127 50.86 8.66 -0.76
N LEU A 128 51.51 9.04 0.35
CA LEU A 128 50.83 9.17 1.64
C LEU A 128 49.80 10.30 1.62
N LYS A 129 50.11 11.43 0.97
CA LYS A 129 49.20 12.56 0.79
C LYS A 129 47.96 12.14 0.00
N ASP A 130 48.13 11.40 -1.10
CA ASP A 130 47.03 10.91 -1.92
C ASP A 130 46.12 9.95 -1.14
N ILE A 131 46.72 9.06 -0.34
CA ILE A 131 45.96 8.14 0.53
C ILE A 131 45.15 8.93 1.57
N ILE A 132 45.76 9.92 2.23
CA ILE A 132 45.06 10.75 3.23
C ILE A 132 43.92 11.51 2.56
N GLN A 133 44.15 12.10 1.39
CA GLN A 133 43.12 12.81 0.64
C GLN A 133 41.96 11.87 0.29
N GLY A 134 42.25 10.68 -0.25
CA GLY A 134 41.22 9.67 -0.53
C GLY A 134 40.44 9.24 0.71
N TYR A 135 41.07 9.16 1.89
CA TYR A 135 40.38 8.88 3.14
C TYR A 135 39.46 10.03 3.60
N LEU A 136 39.86 11.28 3.38
CA LEU A 136 39.03 12.44 3.70
C LEU A 136 37.81 12.50 2.77
N ASP A 137 38.01 12.32 1.47
CA ASP A 137 36.94 12.32 0.48
C ASP A 137 35.91 11.21 0.79
N MET A 138 36.38 9.99 1.08
CA MET A 138 35.51 8.88 1.51
C MET A 138 34.76 9.17 2.81
N LYS A 139 35.39 9.87 3.77
CA LYS A 139 34.74 10.24 5.04
C LYS A 139 33.62 11.25 4.79
N ASP A 140 33.85 12.23 3.93
CA ASP A 140 32.89 13.27 3.59
C ASP A 140 31.72 12.71 2.77
N GLU A 141 32.00 11.83 1.80
CA GLU A 141 30.96 11.08 1.07
C GLU A 141 30.10 10.22 2.01
N ARG A 142 30.73 9.56 2.99
CA ARG A 142 30.01 8.75 3.97
C ARG A 142 29.15 9.63 4.88
N ALA A 143 29.66 10.78 5.32
CA ALA A 143 28.88 11.74 6.10
C ALA A 143 27.66 12.27 5.31
N ALA A 144 27.83 12.52 4.02
CA ALA A 144 26.74 12.91 3.12
C ALA A 144 25.70 11.78 2.91
N CYS A 145 26.13 10.53 2.86
CA CYS A 145 25.19 9.39 2.83
C CYS A 145 24.37 9.30 4.12
N VAL A 146 25.01 9.46 5.29
CA VAL A 146 24.31 9.39 6.59
C VAL A 146 23.29 10.52 6.76
N SER A 147 23.61 11.75 6.33
CA SER A 147 22.65 12.86 6.39
C SER A 147 21.45 12.65 5.45
N ARG A 148 21.66 12.00 4.30
CA ARG A 148 20.58 11.65 3.37
C ARG A 148 19.67 10.54 3.92
N ASP A 149 20.23 9.57 4.63
CA ASP A 149 19.44 8.51 5.30
C ASP A 149 18.60 9.07 6.46
N GLN A 150 19.13 10.03 7.23
CA GLN A 150 18.35 10.73 8.26
C GLN A 150 17.17 11.52 7.66
N SER A 151 17.34 12.06 6.45
CA SER A 151 16.23 12.65 5.68
C SER A 151 15.21 11.61 5.24
N HIS A 152 15.61 10.38 4.93
CA HIS A 152 14.70 9.30 4.57
C HIS A 152 13.89 8.82 5.78
N ASP A 153 14.47 8.80 6.98
CA ASP A 153 13.76 8.51 8.22
C ASP A 153 12.61 9.50 8.48
N ALA A 154 12.77 10.77 8.11
CA ALA A 154 11.71 11.77 8.20
C ALA A 154 10.56 11.58 7.18
N VAL A 155 10.80 10.86 6.07
CA VAL A 155 9.77 10.52 5.07
C VAL A 155 8.96 9.29 5.51
N THR A 156 9.51 8.42 6.36
CA THR A 156 8.78 7.25 6.90
C THR A 156 7.50 7.59 7.69
N PRO A 157 7.44 8.62 8.56
CA PRO A 157 6.19 8.99 9.23
C PRO A 157 5.15 9.58 8.27
N GLU A 158 5.57 10.36 7.27
CA GLU A 158 4.67 10.92 6.24
C GLU A 158 4.01 9.80 5.42
N ILE A 159 4.78 8.78 5.05
CA ILE A 159 4.25 7.58 4.38
C ILE A 159 3.25 6.85 5.29
N GLY A 160 3.57 6.72 6.59
CA GLY A 160 2.68 6.08 7.56
C GLY A 160 1.38 6.87 7.81
N GLU A 161 1.43 8.19 7.79
CA GLU A 161 0.25 9.06 7.87
C GLU A 161 -0.60 8.94 6.59
N ALA A 162 0.01 9.04 5.41
CA ALA A 162 -0.68 8.87 4.14
C ALA A 162 -1.35 7.49 4.02
N GLN A 163 -0.71 6.42 4.54
CA GLN A 163 -1.31 5.09 4.60
C GLN A 163 -2.51 5.01 5.54
N ARG A 164 -2.45 5.67 6.71
CA ARG A 164 -3.58 5.75 7.64
C ARG A 164 -4.75 6.52 7.03
N ASP A 165 -4.48 7.62 6.35
CA ASP A 165 -5.53 8.42 5.72
C ASP A 165 -6.14 7.70 4.50
N LYS A 166 -5.33 6.95 3.76
CA LYS A 166 -5.82 6.00 2.77
C LYS A 166 -6.75 4.96 3.40
N ALA A 167 -6.36 4.35 4.52
CA ALA A 167 -7.21 3.36 5.19
C ALA A 167 -8.54 3.97 5.67
N LYS A 168 -8.51 5.14 6.31
CA LYS A 168 -9.71 5.87 6.76
C LYS A 168 -10.62 6.26 5.59
N SER A 169 -10.06 6.68 4.46
CA SER A 169 -10.86 7.03 3.28
C SER A 169 -11.51 5.81 2.64
N TRP A 170 -10.83 4.66 2.62
CA TRP A 170 -11.44 3.38 2.19
C TRP A 170 -12.57 2.93 3.10
N GLU A 171 -12.42 3.08 4.42
CA GLU A 171 -13.48 2.78 5.38
C GLU A 171 -14.71 3.67 5.14
N LYS A 172 -14.51 4.98 5.01
CA LYS A 172 -15.59 5.93 4.65
C LYS A 172 -16.25 5.60 3.30
N LEU A 173 -15.47 5.18 2.31
CA LEU A 173 -16.02 4.79 1.02
C LEU A 173 -16.90 3.54 1.15
N ALA A 174 -16.47 2.57 1.96
CA ALA A 174 -17.26 1.37 2.21
C ALA A 174 -18.57 1.69 2.96
N THR A 175 -18.55 2.58 3.96
CA THR A 175 -19.77 3.01 4.65
C THR A 175 -20.72 3.74 3.70
N PHE A 176 -20.21 4.69 2.89
CA PHE A 176 -21.05 5.38 1.92
C PHE A 176 -21.62 4.44 0.86
N GLN A 177 -20.89 3.42 0.42
CA GLN A 177 -21.42 2.41 -0.49
C GLN A 177 -22.56 1.60 0.14
N GLN A 178 -22.48 1.27 1.43
CA GLN A 178 -23.55 0.60 2.15
C GLN A 178 -24.78 1.50 2.29
N GLU A 179 -24.60 2.78 2.64
CA GLU A 179 -25.67 3.77 2.74
C GLU A 179 -26.38 3.97 1.39
N VAL A 180 -25.63 4.12 0.30
CA VAL A 180 -26.20 4.24 -1.05
C VAL A 180 -27.02 3.00 -1.42
N GLN A 181 -26.54 1.80 -1.11
CA GLN A 181 -27.32 0.59 -1.33
C GLN A 181 -28.57 0.52 -0.46
N ALA A 182 -28.50 0.98 0.79
CA ALA A 182 -29.67 1.02 1.66
C ALA A 182 -30.74 1.98 1.11
N VAL A 183 -30.35 3.19 0.74
CA VAL A 183 -31.25 4.19 0.14
C VAL A 183 -31.84 3.70 -1.18
N GLN A 184 -31.05 3.00 -2.02
CA GLN A 184 -31.57 2.44 -3.27
C GLN A 184 -32.65 1.38 -3.00
N ARG A 185 -32.46 0.50 -2.01
CA ARG A 185 -33.48 -0.49 -1.63
C ARG A 185 -34.74 0.17 -1.09
N GLU A 186 -34.61 1.25 -0.33
CA GLU A 186 -35.76 2.02 0.15
C GLU A 186 -36.53 2.68 -1.00
N LEU A 187 -35.83 3.24 -1.99
CA LEU A 187 -36.45 3.79 -3.20
C LEU A 187 -37.22 2.72 -3.99
N ASP A 188 -36.61 1.55 -4.19
CA ASP A 188 -37.27 0.45 -4.89
C ASP A 188 -38.52 -0.03 -4.11
N HIS A 189 -38.42 -0.12 -2.78
CA HIS A 189 -39.55 -0.47 -1.92
C HIS A 189 -40.69 0.56 -1.98
N LEU A 190 -40.35 1.85 -1.96
CA LEU A 190 -41.33 2.94 -2.08
C LEU A 190 -42.00 2.95 -3.45
N ALA A 191 -41.26 2.66 -4.52
CA ALA A 191 -41.82 2.52 -5.86
C ALA A 191 -42.84 1.38 -5.94
N ASP A 192 -42.53 0.22 -5.36
CA ASP A 192 -43.47 -0.90 -5.27
C ASP A 192 -44.73 -0.55 -4.46
N LEU A 193 -44.58 0.15 -3.35
CA LEU A 193 -45.71 0.63 -2.55
C LEU A 193 -46.56 1.62 -3.32
N GLN A 194 -45.95 2.53 -4.08
CA GLN A 194 -46.66 3.49 -4.93
C GLN A 194 -47.50 2.78 -5.98
N VAL A 195 -46.95 1.77 -6.66
CA VAL A 195 -47.70 0.96 -7.66
C VAL A 195 -48.89 0.25 -7.00
N LYS A 196 -48.68 -0.37 -5.83
CA LYS A 196 -49.74 -1.04 -5.07
C LYS A 196 -50.85 -0.08 -4.65
N LEU A 197 -50.48 1.11 -4.15
CA LEU A 197 -51.42 2.14 -3.76
C LEU A 197 -52.23 2.66 -4.94
N GLU A 198 -51.59 2.87 -6.09
CA GLU A 198 -52.28 3.35 -7.29
C GLU A 198 -53.28 2.31 -7.81
N SER A 199 -52.91 1.02 -7.80
CA SER A 199 -53.83 -0.07 -8.12
C SER A 199 -55.02 -0.11 -7.15
N HIS A 200 -54.76 0.02 -5.84
CA HIS A 200 -55.82 0.04 -4.85
C HIS A 200 -56.74 1.26 -5.01
N ARG A 201 -56.17 2.42 -5.34
CA ARG A 201 -56.93 3.65 -5.63
C ARG A 201 -57.88 3.44 -6.80
N GLU A 202 -57.43 2.81 -7.88
CA GLU A 202 -58.29 2.57 -9.05
C GLU A 202 -59.41 1.56 -8.70
N THR A 203 -59.11 0.50 -7.93
CA THR A 203 -60.14 -0.44 -7.45
C THR A 203 -61.20 0.26 -6.60
N VAL A 204 -60.79 1.10 -5.65
CA VAL A 204 -61.72 1.87 -4.80
C VAL A 204 -62.55 2.84 -5.64
N LYS A 205 -61.93 3.47 -6.64
CA LYS A 205 -62.60 4.39 -7.56
C LYS A 205 -63.66 3.68 -8.40
N GLU A 206 -63.36 2.51 -8.97
CA GLU A 206 -64.33 1.68 -9.71
C GLU A 206 -65.51 1.28 -8.81
N GLN A 207 -65.22 0.78 -7.60
CA GLN A 207 -66.27 0.38 -6.65
C GLN A 207 -67.16 1.56 -6.22
N THR A 208 -66.57 2.72 -5.96
CA THR A 208 -67.30 3.89 -5.43
C THR A 208 -68.01 4.67 -6.52
N THR A 209 -67.40 4.82 -7.70
CA THR A 209 -67.89 5.68 -8.77
C THR A 209 -68.82 4.93 -9.71
N ASP A 210 -68.55 3.65 -9.99
CA ASP A 210 -69.33 2.89 -10.97
C ASP A 210 -70.30 1.91 -10.31
N VAL A 211 -69.83 1.13 -9.33
CA VAL A 211 -70.63 0.03 -8.77
C VAL A 211 -71.64 0.53 -7.73
N LEU A 212 -71.23 1.40 -6.82
CA LEU A 212 -72.11 1.91 -5.76
C LEU A 212 -73.32 2.68 -6.33
N PRO A 213 -73.17 3.60 -7.31
CA PRO A 213 -74.32 4.33 -7.85
C PRO A 213 -75.25 3.43 -8.64
N LYS A 214 -74.71 2.49 -9.43
CA LYS A 214 -75.52 1.48 -10.14
C LYS A 214 -76.30 0.60 -9.17
N THR A 215 -75.67 0.16 -8.09
CA THR A 215 -76.33 -0.66 -7.05
C THR A 215 -77.42 0.13 -6.34
N ARG A 216 -77.13 1.38 -5.94
CA ARG A 216 -78.13 2.28 -5.36
C ARG A 216 -79.30 2.54 -6.32
N TYR A 217 -79.02 2.75 -7.59
CA TYR A 217 -80.04 2.92 -8.63
C TYR A 217 -80.90 1.67 -8.76
N ASN A 218 -80.30 0.48 -8.88
CA ASN A 218 -81.05 -0.78 -8.98
C ASN A 218 -81.93 -1.03 -7.76
N VAL A 219 -81.40 -0.86 -6.54
CA VAL A 219 -82.19 -0.98 -5.30
C VAL A 219 -83.33 0.04 -5.27
N SER A 220 -83.07 1.28 -5.70
CA SER A 220 -84.10 2.32 -5.78
C SER A 220 -85.16 1.98 -6.84
N LEU A 221 -84.77 1.40 -7.96
CA LEU A 221 -85.66 0.97 -9.03
C LEU A 221 -86.56 -0.17 -8.55
N TYR A 222 -86.00 -1.19 -7.90
CA TYR A 222 -86.79 -2.27 -7.28
C TYR A 222 -87.76 -1.70 -6.26
N LYS A 223 -87.30 -0.84 -5.34
CA LYS A 223 -88.19 -0.18 -4.38
C LYS A 223 -89.27 0.68 -5.06
N ALA A 224 -88.95 1.36 -6.15
CA ALA A 224 -89.90 2.19 -6.87
C ALA A 224 -90.96 1.36 -7.59
N ALA A 225 -90.58 0.22 -8.17
CA ALA A 225 -91.46 -0.69 -8.91
C ALA A 225 -92.35 -1.53 -7.98
N THR A 226 -91.80 -2.08 -6.89
CA THR A 226 -92.52 -3.00 -6.02
C THR A 226 -93.11 -2.34 -4.78
N LYS A 227 -92.66 -1.13 -4.44
CA LYS A 227 -92.95 -0.45 -3.15
C LYS A 227 -92.64 -1.27 -1.91
N LEU A 228 -91.80 -2.29 -2.08
CA LEU A 228 -91.39 -3.21 -1.05
C LEU A 228 -90.30 -2.58 -0.19
N THR A 229 -90.45 -2.68 1.14
CA THR A 229 -89.43 -2.29 2.10
C THR A 229 -89.12 -3.48 2.99
N TRP A 230 -87.85 -3.87 3.01
CA TRP A 230 -87.35 -4.99 3.80
C TRP A 230 -86.97 -4.55 5.22
N ASP A 231 -87.22 -5.42 6.19
CA ASP A 231 -86.68 -5.29 7.55
C ASP A 231 -85.31 -5.98 7.58
N PHE A 232 -84.21 -5.21 7.62
CA PHE A 232 -82.86 -5.77 7.65
C PHE A 232 -82.39 -6.18 9.04
N ASN A 233 -83.19 -5.92 10.08
CA ASN A 233 -82.87 -6.32 11.45
C ASN A 233 -83.49 -7.68 11.84
N SER A 234 -84.14 -8.39 10.91
CA SER A 234 -84.69 -9.73 11.13
C SER A 234 -83.63 -10.83 11.03
N GLN A 235 -84.01 -12.06 11.39
CA GLN A 235 -83.12 -13.22 11.27
C GLN A 235 -82.80 -13.51 9.79
N PRO A 236 -81.62 -14.06 9.45
CA PRO A 236 -81.23 -14.35 8.07
C PRO A 236 -82.20 -15.28 7.34
N GLU A 237 -82.89 -16.14 8.10
CA GLU A 237 -83.88 -17.07 7.56
C GLU A 237 -85.30 -16.49 7.50
N GLU A 238 -85.53 -15.29 8.01
CA GLU A 238 -86.83 -14.62 8.00
C GLU A 238 -86.90 -13.54 6.91
N VAL A 239 -87.80 -13.72 5.96
CA VAL A 239 -88.12 -12.77 4.90
C VAL A 239 -89.23 -11.86 5.40
N LYS A 240 -88.86 -10.69 5.92
CA LYS A 240 -89.77 -9.76 6.60
C LYS A 240 -89.73 -8.36 6.00
N GLY A 241 -90.88 -7.70 5.98
CA GLY A 241 -90.98 -6.34 5.48
C GLY A 241 -92.42 -5.86 5.38
N TYR A 242 -92.61 -4.82 4.57
CA TYR A 242 -93.93 -4.28 4.24
C TYR A 242 -93.97 -3.73 2.81
N ILE A 243 -95.17 -3.67 2.24
CA ILE A 243 -95.45 -3.03 0.94
C ILE A 243 -96.28 -1.78 1.22
N SER A 244 -95.81 -0.63 0.72
CA SER A 244 -96.50 0.65 0.90
C SER A 244 -97.24 1.05 -0.37
N THR A 245 -98.57 1.05 -0.31
CA THR A 245 -99.45 1.54 -1.38
C THR A 245 -99.91 2.96 -1.06
N SER A 246 -100.44 3.70 -2.04
CA SER A 246 -101.00 5.04 -1.83
C SER A 246 -102.14 5.10 -0.79
N LYS A 247 -102.76 3.97 -0.47
CA LYS A 247 -103.92 3.87 0.43
C LYS A 247 -103.69 3.04 1.70
N ASP A 248 -102.69 2.16 1.71
CA ASP A 248 -102.51 1.16 2.78
C ASP A 248 -101.07 0.63 2.86
N VAL A 249 -100.68 0.09 4.02
CA VAL A 249 -99.37 -0.53 4.27
C VAL A 249 -99.58 -1.96 4.74
N ARG A 250 -99.10 -2.93 3.95
CA ARG A 250 -99.29 -4.36 4.23
C ARG A 250 -97.98 -5.00 4.71
N PRO A 251 -97.88 -5.43 5.98
CA PRO A 251 -96.72 -6.14 6.48
C PRO A 251 -96.73 -7.62 6.07
N PHE A 252 -95.55 -8.22 5.94
CA PHE A 252 -95.38 -9.67 5.76
C PHE A 252 -94.19 -10.18 6.57
N SER A 253 -94.25 -11.44 6.98
CA SER A 253 -93.16 -12.20 7.60
C SER A 253 -93.29 -13.64 7.14
N LEU A 254 -92.24 -14.16 6.53
CA LEU A 254 -92.18 -15.52 5.99
C LEU A 254 -90.88 -16.18 6.42
N ASP A 255 -90.94 -17.42 6.88
CA ASP A 255 -89.74 -18.23 7.15
C ASP A 255 -89.26 -18.90 5.86
N SER A 256 -88.04 -18.59 5.44
CA SER A 256 -87.40 -19.15 4.25
C SER A 256 -87.03 -20.64 4.38
N ARG A 257 -87.03 -21.19 5.61
CA ARG A 257 -86.84 -22.63 5.85
C ARG A 257 -88.11 -23.44 5.60
N GLN A 258 -89.27 -22.84 5.84
CA GLN A 258 -90.57 -23.51 5.74
C GLN A 258 -91.23 -23.29 4.38
N ASN A 259 -90.87 -22.21 3.68
CA ASN A 259 -91.46 -21.84 2.41
C ASN A 259 -90.44 -21.96 1.27
N SER A 260 -90.88 -22.50 0.13
CA SER A 260 -90.01 -22.56 -1.06
C SER A 260 -89.77 -21.17 -1.65
N LYS A 261 -88.62 -20.96 -2.29
CA LYS A 261 -88.30 -19.70 -3.00
C LYS A 261 -89.39 -19.30 -4.02
N PHE A 262 -89.96 -20.30 -4.70
CA PHE A 262 -91.04 -20.10 -5.67
C PHE A 262 -92.31 -19.57 -4.98
N PHE A 263 -92.71 -20.19 -3.86
CA PHE A 263 -93.87 -19.74 -3.08
C PHE A 263 -93.67 -18.31 -2.56
N ILE A 264 -92.52 -18.01 -1.95
CA ILE A 264 -92.21 -16.68 -1.41
C ILE A 264 -92.27 -15.62 -2.52
N THR A 265 -91.68 -15.92 -3.68
CA THR A 265 -91.64 -14.97 -4.81
C THR A 265 -93.03 -14.69 -5.34
N ASN A 266 -93.84 -15.72 -5.60
CA ASN A 266 -95.21 -15.52 -6.10
C ASN A 266 -96.09 -14.80 -5.08
N TYR A 267 -95.99 -15.16 -3.80
CA TYR A 267 -96.73 -14.49 -2.74
C TYR A 267 -96.41 -12.99 -2.67
N LEU A 268 -95.13 -12.61 -2.81
CA LEU A 268 -94.74 -11.20 -2.85
C LEU A 268 -95.26 -10.50 -4.11
N TRP A 269 -95.25 -11.16 -5.27
CA TRP A 269 -95.83 -10.61 -6.51
C TRP A 269 -97.35 -10.42 -6.40
N ASP A 270 -98.08 -11.38 -5.84
CA ASP A 270 -99.53 -11.28 -5.61
C ASP A 270 -99.84 -10.10 -4.67
N LEU A 271 -99.00 -9.89 -3.64
CA LEU A 271 -99.14 -8.74 -2.75
C LEU A 271 -98.87 -7.40 -3.46
N ILE A 272 -98.01 -7.37 -4.48
CA ILE A 272 -97.74 -6.17 -5.28
C ILE A 272 -98.87 -5.94 -6.30
N GLU A 273 -99.31 -6.98 -7.02
CA GLU A 273 -100.39 -6.88 -8.02
C GLU A 273 -101.73 -6.50 -7.39
N SER A 274 -102.03 -7.02 -6.20
CA SER A 274 -103.25 -6.65 -5.45
C SER A 274 -103.28 -5.19 -4.96
N THR A 275 -102.24 -4.40 -5.27
CA THR A 275 -102.12 -2.97 -4.93
C THR A 275 -102.07 -2.03 -6.13
N ALA A 276 -101.93 -2.58 -7.35
CA ALA A 276 -102.03 -1.82 -8.61
C ALA A 276 -103.50 -1.56 -8.99
#